data_AF-A0A9E5KM48-F1
#
_entry.id   AF-A0A9E5KM48-F1
#
_cell.length_a   1.000
_cell.length_b   1.000
_cell.length_c   1.000
_cell.angle_alpha   90.00
_cell.angle_beta   90.00
_cell.angle_gamma   90.00
#
_symmetry.space_group_name_H-M   'P 1'
#
loop_
_entity.id
_entity.type
_entity.pdbx_description
1 polymer ?
#
loop_
_entity_poly.entity_id
_entity_poly.type
_entity_poly.pdbx_seq_one_letter_code
_entity_poly.pdbx_strand_id
1 'polypeptide(L)'
;MADSARSVQLCHAMLDRLPFLLRTGGHATMKVYEGAEYPALVKRANMVFTEAKGYKPSASRAESVEMFIVCRGYRGPKDTGPGPRDPSLPQRAPSKGWNS
;
A
#
# COMPACT_ATOMS: atom_id res chain seq x y z
N MET A 1 16.82 -3.45 14.95
CA MET A 1 16.01 -2.22 15.16
C MET A 1 16.15 -1.16 14.05
N ALA A 2 17.29 -1.03 13.36
CA ALA A 2 17.45 -0.01 12.30
C ALA A 2 16.70 -0.30 10.99
N ASP A 3 16.38 -1.56 10.71
CA ASP A 3 15.80 -1.99 9.43
C ASP A 3 14.30 -1.70 9.31
N SER A 4 13.57 -1.87 10.42
CA SER A 4 12.15 -1.53 10.52
C SER A 4 11.92 -0.02 10.44
N ALA A 5 12.73 0.79 11.13
CA ALA A 5 12.63 2.25 11.10
C ALA A 5 12.86 2.82 9.68
N ARG A 6 13.91 2.36 8.98
CA ARG A 6 14.20 2.82 7.61
C ARG A 6 13.12 2.43 6.61
N SER A 7 12.60 1.21 6.73
CA SER A 7 11.54 0.73 5.84
C SER A 7 10.24 1.50 6.04
N VAL A 8 9.87 1.81 7.28
CA VAL A 8 8.67 2.60 7.57
C VAL A 8 8.84 4.05 7.10
N GLN A 9 10.01 4.66 7.29
CA GLN A 9 10.29 6.01 6.79
C GLN A 9 10.16 6.09 5.26
N LEU A 10 10.67 5.10 4.54
CA LEU A 10 10.52 5.02 3.09
C LEU A 10 9.03 4.92 2.67
N CYS A 11 8.25 4.10 3.36
CA CYS A 11 6.82 3.99 3.10
C CYS A 11 6.07 5.28 3.40
N HIS A 12 6.44 6.02 4.45
CA HIS A 12 5.88 7.33 4.72
C HIS A 12 6.19 8.33 3.60
N ALA A 13 7.44 8.39 3.13
CA ALA A 13 7.81 9.23 1.99
C ALA A 13 7.08 8.82 0.69
N MET A 14 6.82 7.53 0.49
CA MET A 14 5.99 7.05 -0.61
C MET A 14 4.55 7.55 -0.48
N LEU A 15 3.95 7.47 0.71
CA LEU A 15 2.59 7.96 0.98
C LEU A 15 2.46 9.46 0.65
N ASP A 16 3.49 10.25 0.94
CA ASP A 16 3.54 11.69 0.62
C ASP A 16 3.63 11.97 -0.89
N ARG A 17 4.22 11.05 -1.66
CA ARG A 17 4.37 11.17 -3.12
C ARG A 17 3.24 10.50 -3.91
N LEU A 18 2.30 9.82 -3.26
CA LEU A 18 1.13 9.20 -3.91
C LEU A 18 0.37 10.09 -4.90
N PRO A 19 0.14 11.40 -4.67
CA PRO A 19 -0.58 12.21 -5.66
C PRO A 19 0.13 12.30 -7.02
N PHE A 20 1.44 12.09 -7.06
CA PHE A 20 2.24 12.08 -8.29
C PHE A 20 2.45 10.67 -8.85
N LEU A 21 2.27 9.64 -8.01
CA LEU A 21 2.55 8.24 -8.38
C LEU A 21 1.29 7.45 -8.73
N LEU A 22 0.14 7.81 -8.15
CA LEU A 22 -1.13 7.10 -8.31
C LEU A 22 -2.26 8.06 -8.70
N ARG A 23 -3.05 7.63 -9.68
CA ARG A 23 -4.37 8.19 -9.94
C ARG A 23 -5.37 7.80 -8.85
N THR A 24 -6.43 8.60 -8.71
CA THR A 24 -7.61 8.23 -7.89
C THR A 24 -8.14 6.86 -8.30
N GLY A 25 -8.47 6.03 -7.31
CA GLY A 25 -8.84 4.61 -7.48
C GLY A 25 -7.65 3.66 -7.63
N GLY A 26 -6.41 4.15 -7.66
CA GLY A 26 -5.21 3.32 -7.75
C GLY A 26 -4.99 2.39 -6.55
N HIS A 27 -4.13 1.39 -6.71
CA HIS A 27 -3.75 0.44 -5.66
C HIS A 27 -2.25 0.52 -5.42
N ALA A 28 -1.81 0.29 -4.18
CA ALA A 28 -0.41 0.23 -3.81
C ALA A 28 -0.13 -1.00 -2.94
N THR A 29 1.09 -1.49 -2.95
CA THR A 29 1.54 -2.52 -2.02
C THR A 29 2.92 -2.14 -1.49
N MET A 30 3.10 -2.21 -0.18
CA MET A 30 4.33 -1.82 0.50
C MET A 30 4.88 -3.01 1.27
N LYS A 31 6.18 -3.26 1.18
CA LYS A 31 6.87 -4.24 2.02
C LYS A 31 7.54 -3.51 3.19
N VAL A 32 7.30 -3.94 4.41
CA VAL A 32 7.81 -3.34 5.65
C VAL A 32 8.18 -4.42 6.64
N TYR A 33 9.10 -4.13 7.56
CA TYR A 33 9.42 -5.05 8.64
C TYR A 33 8.57 -4.73 9.88
N GLU A 34 8.08 -5.77 10.55
CA GLU A 34 7.28 -5.68 11.77
C GLU A 34 8.07 -4.96 12.86
N GLY A 35 7.47 -3.92 13.44
CA GLY A 35 8.09 -3.06 14.43
C GLY A 35 7.09 -2.08 15.02
N ALA A 36 7.52 -1.29 15.99
CA ALA A 36 6.64 -0.38 16.75
C ALA A 36 5.87 0.61 15.86
N GLU A 37 6.43 1.02 14.73
CA GLU A 37 5.89 2.05 13.83
C GLU A 37 4.93 1.48 12.75
N TYR A 38 4.89 0.15 12.58
CA TYR A 38 4.01 -0.53 11.63
C TYR A 38 2.51 -0.17 11.78
N PRO A 39 1.90 -0.24 12.98
CA PRO A 39 0.48 0.10 13.14
C PRO A 39 0.18 1.56 12.76
N ALA A 40 1.11 2.49 13.02
CA ALA A 40 0.96 3.88 12.64
C ALA A 40 0.97 4.05 11.11
N LEU A 41 1.85 3.32 10.41
CA LEU A 41 1.89 3.31 8.95
C LEU A 41 0.59 2.77 8.33
N VAL A 42 0.04 1.67 8.85
CA VAL A 42 -1.23 1.09 8.39
C VAL A 42 -2.39 2.07 8.61
N LYS A 43 -2.43 2.75 9.77
CA LYS A 43 -3.43 3.78 10.06
C LYS A 43 -3.33 4.93 9.06
N ARG A 44 -2.11 5.40 8.76
CA ARG A 44 -1.90 6.46 7.76
C ARG A 44 -2.33 6.03 6.36
N ALA A 45 -2.02 4.79 5.96
CA ALA A 45 -2.50 4.24 4.69
C ALA A 45 -4.04 4.21 4.62
N ASN A 46 -4.74 3.81 5.69
CA ASN A 46 -6.21 3.81 5.73
C ASN A 46 -6.85 5.22 5.67
N MET A 47 -6.10 6.29 5.93
CA MET A 47 -6.61 7.65 5.75
C MET A 47 -6.66 8.05 4.27
N VAL A 48 -5.70 7.59 3.47
CA VAL A 48 -5.53 7.97 2.06
C VAL A 48 -6.06 6.95 1.07
N PHE A 49 -6.24 5.69 1.49
CA PHE A 49 -6.87 4.62 0.71
C PHE A 49 -8.24 4.26 1.26
N THR A 50 -9.09 3.65 0.45
CA THR A 50 -10.37 3.08 0.89
C THR A 50 -10.16 1.89 1.83
N GLU A 51 -9.17 1.06 1.55
CA GLU A 51 -8.81 -0.08 2.38
C GLU A 51 -7.28 -0.23 2.42
N ALA A 52 -6.69 -0.37 3.62
CA ALA A 52 -5.31 -0.80 3.76
C ALA A 52 -5.19 -1.92 4.80
N LYS A 53 -4.68 -3.08 4.37
CA LYS A 53 -4.59 -4.30 5.19
C LYS A 53 -3.16 -4.84 5.22
N GLY A 54 -2.74 -5.28 6.40
CA GLY A 54 -1.52 -6.04 6.59
C GLY A 54 -1.68 -7.49 6.13
N TYR A 55 -0.67 -8.03 5.48
CA TYR A 55 -0.58 -9.42 5.05
C TYR A 55 0.79 -9.99 5.42
N LYS A 56 0.78 -11.05 6.23
CA LYS A 56 1.96 -11.84 6.58
C LYS A 56 2.00 -13.04 5.63
N PRO A 57 3.00 -13.16 4.73
CA PRO A 57 3.07 -14.30 3.84
C PRO A 57 3.45 -15.56 4.63
N SER A 58 2.65 -16.62 4.52
CA SER A 58 2.94 -17.93 5.14
C SER A 58 4.25 -18.58 4.64
N ALA A 59 4.82 -18.05 3.55
CA ALA A 59 6.11 -18.48 2.99
C ALA A 59 7.33 -17.76 3.60
N SER A 60 7.12 -16.75 4.45
CA SER A 60 8.23 -16.19 5.23
C SER A 60 8.60 -17.22 6.29
N ARG A 61 9.84 -17.70 6.26
CA ARG A 61 10.42 -18.55 7.31
C ARG A 61 10.08 -17.93 8.66
N ALA A 62 9.82 -18.74 9.69
CA ALA A 62 9.38 -18.29 11.02
C ALA A 62 10.26 -17.21 11.68
N GLU A 63 11.44 -16.93 11.11
CA GLU A 63 12.42 -15.94 11.55
C GLU A 63 12.38 -14.59 10.78
N SER A 64 11.63 -14.46 9.68
CA SER A 64 11.54 -13.22 8.91
C SER A 64 10.38 -12.34 9.40
N VAL A 65 10.72 -11.13 9.85
CA VAL A 65 9.77 -10.08 10.31
C VAL A 65 9.13 -9.29 9.14
N GLU A 66 9.08 -9.83 7.93
CA GLU A 66 8.62 -9.11 6.73
C GLU A 66 7.09 -9.12 6.56
N MET A 67 6.45 -7.96 6.70
CA MET A 67 5.02 -7.70 6.47
C MET A 67 4.78 -6.99 5.14
N PHE A 68 3.63 -7.25 4.53
CA PHE A 68 3.14 -6.51 3.37
C PHE A 68 1.90 -5.72 3.73
N ILE A 69 1.77 -4.48 3.25
CA ILE A 69 0.57 -3.67 3.38
C ILE A 69 -0.05 -3.54 2.00
N VAL A 70 -1.23 -4.10 1.81
CA VAL A 70 -2.00 -3.99 0.57
C VAL A 70 -3.00 -2.85 0.71
N CYS A 71 -2.84 -1.84 -0.13
CA CYS A 71 -3.65 -0.62 -0.14
C CYS A 71 -4.51 -0.56 -1.40
N ARG A 72 -5.82 -0.32 -1.25
CA ARG A 72 -6.78 -0.33 -2.36
C ARG A 72 -7.63 0.92 -2.39
N GLY A 73 -7.86 1.43 -3.60
CA GLY A 73 -8.73 2.59 -3.84
C GLY A 73 -8.13 3.87 -3.28
N TYR A 74 -7.03 4.34 -3.86
CA TYR A 74 -6.43 5.62 -3.50
C TYR A 74 -7.47 6.73 -3.66
N ARG A 75 -7.74 7.49 -2.59
CA ARG A 75 -8.79 8.52 -2.59
C ARG A 75 -8.42 9.75 -3.42
N GLY A 76 -7.14 9.92 -3.76
CA GLY A 76 -6.65 11.11 -4.45
C GLY A 76 -6.51 12.31 -3.52
N PRO A 77 -5.84 13.39 -3.99
CA PRO A 77 -5.91 14.69 -3.33
C PRO A 77 -7.35 15.19 -3.33
N LYS A 78 -7.80 15.81 -2.22
CA LYS A 78 -9.20 16.23 -2.01
C LYS A 78 -9.73 17.23 -3.05
N ASP A 79 -8.87 17.78 -3.90
CA ASP A 79 -9.19 18.84 -4.86
C ASP A 79 -9.13 18.39 -6.34
N THR A 80 -8.74 17.15 -6.62
CA THR A 80 -8.66 16.67 -8.00
C THR A 80 -9.64 15.52 -8.17
N GLY A 81 -10.76 15.81 -8.86
CA GLY A 81 -11.70 14.78 -9.29
C GLY A 81 -10.98 13.65 -10.02
N PRO A 82 -11.58 12.44 -10.12
CA PRO A 82 -10.93 11.32 -10.78
C PRO A 82 -10.50 11.73 -12.20
N GLY A 83 -9.18 11.86 -12.40
CA GLY A 83 -8.63 12.14 -13.73
C GLY A 83 -9.05 11.03 -14.71
N PRO A 84 -9.27 11.36 -15.99
CA PRO A 84 -9.73 10.40 -16.98
C PRO A 84 -8.83 9.16 -16.99
N ARG A 85 -9.44 7.98 -17.01
CA ARG A 85 -8.72 6.71 -17.10
C ARG A 85 -8.00 6.69 -18.44
N ASP A 86 -6.67 6.77 -18.43
CA ASP A 86 -5.88 6.57 -19.65
C ASP A 86 -6.28 5.21 -20.28
N PRO A 87 -6.87 5.23 -21.50
CA PRO A 87 -7.37 4.02 -22.16
C PRO A 87 -6.24 3.08 -22.63
N SER A 88 -4.99 3.54 -22.65
CA SER A 88 -3.82 2.73 -23.00
C SER A 88 -3.34 1.82 -21.86
N LEU A 89 -3.76 2.09 -20.61
CA LEU A 89 -3.36 1.26 -19.48
C LEU A 89 -4.14 -0.06 -19.51
N PRO A 90 -3.46 -1.22 -19.50
CA PRO A 90 -4.13 -2.51 -19.51
C PRO A 90 -5.06 -2.63 -18.30
N GLN A 91 -6.32 -2.98 -18.55
CA GLN A 91 -7.22 -3.38 -17.48
C GLN A 91 -6.67 -4.68 -16.90
N ARG A 92 -6.06 -4.62 -15.72
CA ARG A 92 -5.69 -5.82 -14.99
C ARG A 92 -6.96 -6.60 -14.69
N ALA A 93 -7.13 -7.74 -15.36
CA ALA A 93 -8.18 -8.68 -15.03
C ALA A 93 -8.08 -9.01 -13.52
N PRO A 94 -9.21 -9.10 -12.80
CA PRO A 94 -9.19 -9.52 -11.40
C PRO A 94 -8.45 -10.85 -11.30
N SER A 95 -7.36 -10.89 -10.54
CA SER A 95 -6.57 -12.10 -10.35
C SER A 95 -7.44 -13.18 -9.70
N LYS A 96 -7.60 -14.31 -10.40
CA LYS A 96 -8.33 -15.48 -9.93
C LYS A 96 -7.50 -16.16 -8.82
N GLY A 97 -7.72 -15.81 -7.56
CA GLY A 97 -6.95 -16.43 -6.47
C GLY A 97 -7.12 -15.88 -5.06
N TRP A 98 -8.34 -15.53 -4.61
CA TRP A 98 -8.56 -15.22 -3.18
C TRP A 98 -9.68 -16.02 -2.50
N ASN A 99 -10.53 -16.74 -3.23
CA ASN A 99 -11.49 -17.65 -2.60
C ASN A 99 -11.21 -19.08 -3.08
N SER A 100 -10.62 -19.89 -2.22
CA SER A 100 -10.83 -21.34 -2.15
C SER A 100 -11.28 -21.65 -0.75
#